data_AF-A0A8K0G7P8-F1
#
_entry.id   AF-A0A8K0G7P8-F1
#
_cell.length_a   1.000
_cell.length_b   1.000
_cell.length_c   1.000
_cell.angle_alpha   90.00
_cell.angle_beta   90.00
_cell.angle_gamma   90.00
#
_symmetry.space_group_name_H-M   'P 1'
#
loop_
_entity.id
_entity.type
_entity.pdbx_description
1 polymer ?
#
loop_
_entity_poly.entity_id
_entity_poly.type
_entity_poly.pdbx_seq_one_letter_code
_entity_poly.pdbx_strand_id
1 'polypeptide(L)'
;NITDARKSAYDGLQKQAKRMKVISDNAHPKPDIGSTVRIPVPDVDRGRGDARSILAVVLESTEDGFYRLGTKEGVIAKYYSRSEFSVCPANILTIDEVSKENELSLRSVARAQSTGHGQAFKKCSCKTKCDSKRCACRKNH
;
A
#
# COMPACT_ATOMS: atom_id res chain seq x y z
N ASN A 1 12.47 16.78 44.06
CA ASN A 1 12.73 17.63 42.88
C ASN A 1 11.95 17.13 41.68
N ILE A 2 10.99 17.92 41.19
CA ILE A 2 10.13 17.57 40.04
C ILE A 2 10.95 17.52 38.72
N THR A 3 12.00 18.32 38.62
CA THR A 3 12.91 18.38 37.47
C THR A 3 13.69 17.09 37.24
N ASP A 4 14.17 16.46 38.31
CA ASP A 4 14.97 15.22 38.22
C ASP A 4 14.09 14.03 37.85
N ALA A 5 12.85 14.00 38.35
CA ALA A 5 11.84 13.03 37.94
C ALA A 5 11.48 13.16 36.45
N ARG A 6 11.35 14.39 35.94
CA ARG A 6 11.11 14.65 34.51
C ARG A 6 12.27 14.20 33.62
N LYS A 7 13.52 14.47 34.02
CA LYS A 7 14.71 14.00 33.29
C LYS A 7 14.79 12.47 33.25
N SER A 8 14.58 11.83 34.41
CA SER A 8 14.59 10.37 34.51
C SER A 8 13.50 9.71 33.65
N ALA A 9 12.30 10.31 33.61
CA ALA A 9 11.21 9.86 32.75
C ALA A 9 11.57 10.01 31.26
N TYR A 10 12.16 11.14 30.87
CA TYR A 10 12.62 11.37 29.50
C TYR A 10 13.67 10.34 29.06
N ASP A 11 14.66 10.07 29.92
CA ASP A 11 15.70 9.07 29.63
C ASP A 11 15.11 7.65 29.51
N GLY A 12 14.10 7.34 30.33
CA GLY A 12 13.35 6.09 30.24
C GLY A 12 12.64 5.93 28.89
N LEU A 13 11.93 6.97 28.45
CA LEU A 13 11.28 7.00 27.14
C LEU A 13 12.30 6.86 26.01
N GLN A 14 13.45 7.53 26.11
CA GLN A 14 14.49 7.45 25.09
C GLN A 14 15.10 6.04 24.99
N LYS A 15 15.35 5.39 26.12
CA LYS A 15 15.82 4.00 26.17
C LYS A 15 14.79 3.04 25.58
N GLN A 16 13.51 3.23 25.90
CA GLN A 16 12.43 2.41 25.36
C GLN A 16 12.29 2.61 23.85
N ALA A 17 12.32 3.84 23.35
CA ALA A 17 12.24 4.14 21.93
C ALA A 17 13.40 3.48 21.15
N LYS A 18 14.64 3.55 21.67
CA LYS A 18 15.81 2.87 21.08
C LYS A 18 15.60 1.35 21.00
N ARG A 19 15.09 0.73 22.07
CA ARG A 19 14.77 -0.72 22.08
C ARG A 19 13.70 -1.06 21.05
N MET A 20 12.62 -0.29 20.99
CA MET A 20 11.53 -0.51 20.03
C MET A 20 12.02 -0.41 18.58
N LYS A 21 12.88 0.55 18.27
CA LYS A 21 13.48 0.70 16.94
C LYS A 21 14.27 -0.55 16.53
N VAL A 22 15.18 -1.03 17.39
CA VAL A 22 15.98 -2.22 17.10
C VAL A 22 15.10 -3.46 16.88
N ILE A 23 14.06 -3.64 17.70
CA ILE A 23 13.12 -4.75 17.53
C ILE A 23 12.39 -4.66 16.18
N SER A 24 11.92 -3.46 15.82
CA SER A 24 11.26 -3.22 14.54
C SER A 24 12.18 -3.49 13.35
N ASP A 25 13.41 -3.00 13.40
CA ASP A 25 14.40 -3.16 12.33
C ASP A 25 14.75 -4.65 12.14
N ASN A 26 14.85 -5.42 13.23
CA ASN A 26 15.08 -6.86 13.18
C ASN A 26 13.87 -7.64 12.62
N ALA A 27 12.65 -7.20 12.93
CA ALA A 27 11.43 -7.85 12.44
C ALA A 27 11.17 -7.58 10.94
N HIS A 28 11.66 -6.46 10.42
CA HIS A 28 11.41 -6.04 9.05
C HIS A 28 12.73 -5.77 8.30
N PRO A 29 13.31 -6.79 7.64
CA PRO A 29 14.58 -6.65 6.93
C PRO A 29 14.43 -5.69 5.75
N LYS A 30 15.45 -4.85 5.52
CA LYS A 30 15.43 -3.85 4.44
C LYS A 30 15.23 -4.51 3.07
N PRO A 31 14.30 -4.02 2.24
CA PRO A 31 14.08 -4.52 0.90
C PRO A 31 15.18 -4.01 -0.04
N ASP A 32 15.48 -4.79 -1.07
CA ASP A 32 16.30 -4.35 -2.18
C ASP A 32 15.50 -3.43 -3.11
N ILE A 33 16.19 -2.48 -3.75
CA ILE A 33 15.59 -1.65 -4.80
C ILE A 33 15.20 -2.55 -5.97
N GLY A 34 13.99 -2.36 -6.49
CA GLY A 34 13.41 -3.22 -7.53
C GLY A 34 12.67 -4.45 -7.01
N SER A 35 12.70 -4.72 -5.70
CA SER A 35 11.90 -5.82 -5.14
C SER A 35 10.41 -5.51 -5.19
N THR A 36 9.60 -6.54 -5.42
CA THR A 36 8.14 -6.43 -5.31
C THR A 36 7.73 -6.46 -3.84
N VAL A 37 6.87 -5.52 -3.45
CA VAL A 37 6.31 -5.38 -2.11
C VAL A 37 4.79 -5.35 -2.14
N ARG A 38 4.19 -5.63 -1.00
CA ARG A 38 2.76 -5.70 -0.80
C ARG A 38 2.33 -4.65 0.24
N ILE A 39 1.49 -3.73 -0.18
CA ILE A 39 0.97 -2.65 0.65
C ILE A 39 -0.47 -3.01 1.06
N PRO A 40 -0.80 -3.11 2.36
CA PRO A 40 -2.16 -3.36 2.80
C PRO A 40 -3.07 -2.16 2.51
N VAL A 41 -4.27 -2.42 2.00
CA VAL A 41 -5.28 -1.39 1.77
C VAL A 41 -6.27 -1.38 2.94
N PRO A 42 -6.58 -0.21 3.53
CA PRO A 42 -7.60 -0.11 4.58
C PRO A 42 -8.97 -0.61 4.12
N ASP A 43 -9.71 -1.24 5.02
CA ASP A 43 -11.03 -1.81 4.67
C ASP A 43 -12.04 -0.75 4.20
N VAL A 44 -11.93 0.49 4.66
CA VAL A 44 -12.78 1.61 4.21
C VAL A 44 -12.55 2.02 2.76
N ASP A 45 -11.36 1.76 2.24
CA ASP A 45 -10.96 2.08 0.87
C ASP A 45 -11.14 0.87 -0.08
N ARG A 46 -11.68 -0.24 0.44
CA ARG A 46 -11.75 -1.53 -0.23
C ARG A 46 -13.19 -2.02 -0.39
N GLY A 47 -13.60 -2.32 -1.62
CA GLY A 47 -14.84 -3.06 -1.89
C GLY A 47 -14.73 -4.53 -1.47
N ARG A 48 -15.85 -5.21 -1.22
CA ARG A 48 -15.82 -6.62 -0.75
C ARG A 48 -15.10 -7.58 -1.71
N GLY A 49 -15.16 -7.30 -3.02
CA GLY A 49 -14.48 -8.08 -4.05
C GLY A 49 -13.05 -7.62 -4.35
N ASP A 50 -12.57 -6.54 -3.73
CA ASP A 50 -11.26 -5.98 -4.03
C ASP A 50 -10.16 -6.69 -3.24
N ALA A 51 -8.96 -6.74 -3.83
CA ALA A 51 -7.78 -7.30 -3.20
C ALA A 51 -7.46 -6.56 -1.89
N ARG A 52 -6.99 -7.31 -0.88
CA ARG A 52 -6.64 -6.76 0.44
C ARG A 52 -5.37 -5.90 0.43
N SER A 53 -4.68 -5.87 -0.70
CA SER A 53 -3.36 -5.28 -0.82
C SER A 53 -3.02 -4.98 -2.27
N ILE A 54 -2.21 -3.96 -2.46
CA ILE A 54 -1.65 -3.56 -3.75
C ILE A 54 -0.22 -4.11 -3.84
N LEU A 55 0.14 -4.60 -5.02
CA LEU A 55 1.52 -4.92 -5.36
C LEU A 55 2.22 -3.67 -5.90
N ALA A 56 3.40 -3.39 -5.37
CA ALA A 56 4.23 -2.26 -5.76
C ALA A 56 5.70 -2.68 -5.86
N VAL A 57 6.53 -1.85 -6.47
CA VAL A 57 7.99 -2.02 -6.57
C VAL A 57 8.67 -0.94 -5.74
N VAL A 58 9.74 -1.30 -5.04
CA VAL A 58 10.60 -0.33 -4.36
C VAL A 58 11.42 0.43 -5.41
N LEU A 59 11.18 1.73 -5.54
CA LEU A 59 11.90 2.58 -6.49
C LEU A 59 13.18 3.13 -5.86
N GLU A 60 13.05 3.72 -4.67
CA GLU A 60 14.13 4.45 -4.01
C GLU A 60 13.97 4.33 -2.48
N SER A 61 15.08 4.47 -1.76
CA SER A 61 15.12 4.61 -0.31
C SER A 61 15.77 5.94 0.08
N THR A 62 15.15 6.70 0.97
CA THR A 62 15.71 7.93 1.52
C THR A 62 16.71 7.64 2.63
N GLU A 63 17.60 8.60 2.93
CA GLU A 63 18.58 8.49 4.03
C GLU A 63 17.90 8.29 5.39
N ASP A 64 16.70 8.86 5.57
CA ASP A 64 15.87 8.74 6.76
C ASP A 64 15.19 7.36 6.91
N GLY A 65 15.36 6.45 5.94
CA GLY A 65 14.82 5.10 5.99
C GLY A 65 13.37 4.96 5.52
N PHE A 66 12.89 5.91 4.73
CA PHE A 66 11.61 5.80 4.03
C PHE A 66 11.78 5.31 2.59
N TYR A 67 10.73 4.70 2.05
CA TYR A 67 10.75 4.07 0.73
C TYR A 67 9.72 4.72 -0.18
N ARG A 68 10.14 4.98 -1.43
CA ARG A 68 9.24 5.41 -2.50
C ARG A 68 8.81 4.18 -3.29
N LEU A 69 7.49 4.00 -3.41
CA LEU A 69 6.90 2.80 -4.00
C LEU A 69 6.15 3.16 -5.29
N GLY A 70 6.26 2.30 -6.31
CA GLY A 70 5.60 2.47 -7.59
C GLY A 70 4.75 1.28 -7.98
N THR A 71 3.64 1.52 -8.66
CA THR A 71 2.78 0.50 -9.25
C THR A 71 2.68 0.70 -10.77
N LYS A 72 1.99 -0.19 -11.48
CA LYS A 72 1.82 -0.07 -12.94
C LYS A 72 1.13 1.25 -13.33
N GLU A 73 0.24 1.70 -12.46
CA GLU A 73 -0.62 2.87 -12.63
C GLU A 73 0.09 4.19 -12.32
N GLY A 74 1.13 4.17 -11.46
CA GLY A 74 1.78 5.40 -11.01
C GLY A 74 2.72 5.21 -9.83
N VAL A 75 3.41 6.28 -9.47
CA VAL A 75 4.18 6.35 -8.21
C VAL A 75 3.25 6.74 -7.08
N ILE A 76 3.36 6.07 -5.93
CA ILE A 76 2.55 6.42 -4.77
C ILE A 76 3.15 7.67 -4.11
N ALA A 77 2.36 8.72 -3.98
CA ALA A 77 2.83 10.01 -3.44
C ALA A 77 3.32 9.94 -1.98
N LYS A 78 2.79 8.98 -1.21
CA LYS A 78 3.19 8.75 0.18
C LYS A 78 4.51 7.95 0.24
N TYR A 79 5.42 8.41 1.09
CA TYR A 79 6.58 7.64 1.52
C TYR A 79 6.19 6.60 2.57
N TYR A 80 6.76 5.40 2.46
CA TYR A 80 6.45 4.29 3.35
C TYR A 80 7.62 4.00 4.29
N SER A 81 7.31 3.81 5.56
CA SER A 81 8.23 3.18 6.50
C SER A 81 8.27 1.67 6.26
N ARG A 82 9.35 1.03 6.72
CA ARG A 82 9.56 -0.39 6.45
C ARG A 82 8.46 -1.30 7.04
N SER A 83 7.85 -0.93 8.17
CA SER A 83 6.81 -1.72 8.82
C SER A 83 5.44 -1.66 8.13
N GLU A 84 5.24 -0.71 7.21
CA GLU A 84 3.93 -0.50 6.55
C GLU A 84 3.69 -1.43 5.35
N PHE A 85 4.69 -2.18 4.91
CA PHE A 85 4.57 -3.12 3.78
C PHE A 85 5.34 -4.41 4.03
N SER A 86 5.00 -5.46 3.28
CA SER A 86 5.74 -6.73 3.29
C SER A 86 6.43 -6.97 1.96
N VAL A 87 7.61 -7.60 2.00
CA VAL A 87 8.35 -7.97 0.80
C VAL A 87 7.77 -9.26 0.24
N CYS A 88 7.55 -9.30 -1.07
CA CYS A 88 7.14 -10.52 -1.75
C CYS A 88 8.36 -11.41 -2.01
N PRO A 89 8.26 -12.74 -1.84
CA PRO A 89 9.37 -13.64 -2.10
C PRO A 89 9.73 -13.75 -3.59
N ALA A 90 8.80 -13.38 -4.48
CA ALA A 90 9.00 -13.35 -5.92
C ALA A 90 8.86 -11.93 -6.45
N ASN A 91 9.71 -11.57 -7.40
CA ASN A 91 9.61 -10.32 -8.15
C ASN A 91 8.59 -10.49 -9.28
N ILE A 92 7.36 -10.04 -9.01
CA ILE A 92 6.23 -10.12 -9.95
C ILE A 92 6.21 -8.88 -10.85
N LEU A 93 6.71 -7.77 -10.34
CA LEU A 93 6.76 -6.47 -11.01
C LEU A 93 8.22 -6.02 -11.13
N THR A 94 8.56 -5.44 -12.27
CA THR A 94 9.86 -4.82 -12.53
C THR A 94 9.74 -3.29 -12.52
N ILE A 95 10.88 -2.60 -12.36
CA ILE A 95 10.93 -1.13 -12.30
C ILE A 95 10.45 -0.49 -13.61
N ASP A 96 10.67 -1.14 -14.74
CA ASP A 96 10.33 -0.61 -16.07
C ASP A 96 8.82 -0.63 -16.34
N GLU A 97 8.07 -1.49 -15.67
CA GLU A 97 6.60 -1.54 -15.77
C GLU A 97 5.91 -0.43 -14.96
N VAL A 98 6.66 0.36 -14.19
CA VAL A 98 6.12 1.44 -13.36
C VAL A 98 5.98 2.73 -14.17
N SER A 99 4.76 3.25 -14.25
CA SER A 99 4.49 4.56 -14.84
C SER A 99 5.00 5.67 -13.92
N LYS A 100 6.14 6.31 -14.24
CA LYS A 100 6.75 7.36 -13.40
C LYS A 100 6.14 8.76 -13.57
N GLU A 101 5.25 8.92 -14.55
CA GLU A 101 4.69 10.23 -14.95
C GLU A 101 3.62 10.75 -14.00
N ASN A 102 2.93 9.86 -13.27
CA ASN A 102 1.79 10.21 -12.43
C ASN A 102 2.04 9.86 -10.96
N GLU A 103 1.86 10.83 -10.07
CA GLU A 103 1.78 10.59 -8.63
C GLU A 103 0.33 10.35 -8.21
N LEU A 104 0.09 9.21 -7.55
CA LEU A 104 -1.23 8.76 -7.14
C LEU A 104 -1.31 8.51 -5.64
N SER A 105 -2.51 8.69 -5.08
CA SER A 105 -2.80 8.24 -3.72
C SER A 105 -3.02 6.73 -3.69
N LEU A 106 -2.76 6.08 -2.55
CA LEU A 106 -3.02 4.64 -2.37
C LEU A 106 -4.49 4.28 -2.69
N ARG A 107 -5.44 5.17 -2.33
CA ARG A 107 -6.87 5.01 -2.64
C ARG A 107 -7.13 5.04 -4.15
N SER A 108 -6.47 5.95 -4.87
CA SER A 108 -6.61 6.05 -6.33
C SER A 108 -6.11 4.78 -7.01
N VAL A 109 -4.96 4.25 -6.55
CA VAL A 109 -4.41 2.97 -7.04
C VAL A 109 -5.35 1.81 -6.69
N ALA A 110 -5.85 1.75 -5.46
CA ALA A 110 -6.82 0.71 -5.04
C ALA A 110 -8.08 0.71 -5.91
N ARG A 111 -8.60 1.90 -6.24
CA ARG A 111 -9.76 2.05 -7.13
C ARG A 111 -9.46 1.67 -8.56
N ALA A 112 -8.27 1.96 -9.08
CA ALA A 112 -7.86 1.57 -10.43
C ALA A 112 -7.74 0.04 -10.56
N GLN A 113 -7.28 -0.64 -9.52
CA GLN A 113 -7.20 -2.11 -9.46
C GLN A 113 -8.53 -2.78 -9.08
N SER A 114 -9.55 -2.01 -8.70
CA SER A 114 -10.86 -2.54 -8.31
C SER A 114 -11.69 -2.91 -9.54
N THR A 115 -12.10 -4.19 -9.62
CA THR A 115 -13.03 -4.68 -10.64
C THR A 115 -14.39 -3.96 -10.60
N GLY A 116 -14.77 -3.47 -9.41
CA GLY A 116 -16.07 -2.86 -9.12
C GLY A 116 -16.06 -1.33 -9.05
N HIS A 117 -14.96 -0.65 -9.41
CA HIS A 117 -14.80 0.81 -9.20
C HIS A 117 -15.06 1.24 -7.74
N GLY A 118 -14.72 0.38 -6.76
CA GLY A 118 -14.99 0.60 -5.34
C GLY A 118 -16.41 0.21 -4.88
N GLN A 119 -17.28 -0.27 -5.78
CA GLN A 119 -18.51 -0.95 -5.38
C GLN A 119 -18.27 -2.45 -5.28
N ALA A 120 -18.63 -3.03 -4.13
CA ALA A 120 -18.40 -4.43 -3.77
C ALA A 120 -18.91 -5.46 -4.79
N PHE A 121 -19.84 -5.09 -5.67
CA PHE A 121 -20.40 -5.93 -6.73
C PHE A 121 -20.87 -5.06 -7.91
N LYS A 122 -20.67 -5.53 -9.15
CA LYS A 122 -21.32 -4.95 -10.33
C LYS A 122 -22.74 -5.51 -10.44
N LYS A 123 -23.74 -4.69 -10.11
CA LYS A 123 -25.17 -5.02 -10.34
C LYS A 123 -25.70 -4.18 -11.49
N CYS A 124 -26.22 -4.85 -12.51
CA CYS A 124 -27.10 -4.20 -13.48
C CYS A 124 -28.52 -4.10 -12.91
N SER A 125 -29.22 -3.03 -13.26
CA SER A 125 -30.63 -2.78 -12.92
C SER A 125 -31.62 -3.55 -13.81
N CYS A 126 -31.15 -4.55 -14.55
CA CYS A 126 -31.99 -5.33 -15.45
C CYS A 126 -32.95 -6.23 -14.65
N LYS A 127 -34.23 -6.18 -15.01
CA LYS A 127 -35.28 -7.01 -14.40
C LYS A 127 -35.45 -8.37 -15.09
N THR A 128 -34.88 -8.52 -16.29
CA THR A 128 -34.94 -9.73 -17.13
C THR A 128 -33.52 -10.25 -17.40
N LYS A 129 -33.42 -11.42 -18.06
CA LYS A 129 -32.12 -12.01 -18.45
C LYS A 129 -31.30 -11.02 -19.28
N CYS A 130 -30.03 -10.86 -18.93
CA CYS A 130 -29.10 -9.95 -19.62
C CYS A 130 -28.56 -10.57 -20.91
N ASP A 131 -29.44 -10.77 -21.89
CA ASP A 131 -29.07 -11.35 -23.19
C ASP A 131 -28.71 -10.30 -24.23
N SER A 132 -29.14 -9.05 -24.07
CA SER A 132 -28.82 -7.96 -25.01
C SER A 132 -27.56 -7.18 -24.62
N LYS A 133 -26.84 -6.65 -25.62
CA LYS A 133 -25.69 -5.72 -25.44
C LYS A 133 -26.08 -4.37 -24.80
N ARG A 134 -27.37 -4.14 -24.49
CA ARG A 134 -27.85 -2.97 -23.76
C ARG A 134 -27.66 -3.09 -22.25
N CYS A 135 -27.49 -4.31 -21.73
CA CYS A 135 -27.30 -4.54 -20.30
C CYS A 135 -25.89 -4.09 -19.86
N ALA A 136 -25.80 -3.28 -18.80
CA ALA A 136 -24.53 -2.81 -18.24
C ALA A 136 -23.62 -3.97 -17.79
N CYS A 137 -24.19 -5.11 -17.37
CA CYS A 137 -23.42 -6.31 -17.03
C CYS A 137 -22.70 -6.95 -18.24
N ARG A 138 -23.16 -6.68 -19.48
CA ARG A 138 -22.66 -7.32 -20.72
C ARG A 138 -21.97 -6.33 -21.67
N LYS A 139 -21.92 -5.04 -21.32
CA LYS A 139 -21.41 -4.00 -22.21
C LYS A 139 -19.88 -3.97 -22.30
N ASN A 140 -19.20 -4.52 -21.29
CA ASN A 140 -17.75 -4.50 -21.12
C ASN A 140 -17.14 -5.93 -21.00
N HIS A 141 -17.88 -6.96 -21.40
CA HIS A 141 -17.44 -8.34 -21.61
C HIS A 141 -17.65 -8.68 -23.07
#